data_AF-A0A6A3GSV4-F1
#
_entry.id   AF-A0A6A3GSV4-F1
#
_cell.length_a   1.000
_cell.length_b   1.000
_cell.length_c   1.000
_cell.angle_alpha   90.00
_cell.angle_beta   90.00
_cell.angle_gamma   90.00
#
_symmetry.space_group_name_H-M   'P 1'
#
loop_
_entity.id
_entity.type
_entity.pdbx_description
1 polymer ?
#
loop_
_entity_poly.entity_id
_entity_poly.type
_entity_poly.pdbx_seq_one_letter_code
_entity_poly.pdbx_strand_id
1 'polypeptide(L)' 'MPVIHDRYRVIRELSSTLYGWVFVCEDTLASISSVVVKQVSLERMTTISLSTSSNDRLPDNPIIERE' A
#
# COMPACT_ATOMS: atom_id res chain seq x y z
N MET A 1 -10.46 -12.05 10.96
CA MET A 1 -9.85 -10.80 10.45
C MET A 1 -8.47 -11.16 9.93
N PRO A 2 -8.08 -10.73 8.73
CA PRO A 2 -6.76 -11.01 8.21
C PRO A 2 -5.68 -10.34 9.07
N VAL A 3 -4.59 -11.07 9.32
CA VAL A 3 -3.41 -10.55 10.02
C VAL A 3 -2.29 -10.45 8.99
N ILE A 4 -1.70 -9.27 8.88
CA ILE A 4 -0.59 -9.00 7.98
C ILE A 4 0.72 -9.23 8.77
N HIS A 5 1.61 -10.05 8.22
CA HIS A 5 2.91 -10.39 8.81
C HIS A 5 2.84 -10.89 10.26
N ASP A 6 1.79 -11.63 10.61
CA ASP A 6 1.55 -12.18 11.97
C ASP A 6 1.58 -11.13 13.10
N ARG A 7 1.41 -9.84 12.76
CA ARG A 7 1.56 -8.71 13.68
C ARG A 7 0.46 -7.67 13.55
N TYR A 8 0.05 -7.34 12.34
CA TYR A 8 -0.88 -6.25 12.09
C TYR A 8 -2.28 -6.80 11.85
N ARG A 9 -3.14 -6.70 12.84
CA ARG A 9 -4.53 -7.14 12.72
C ARG A 9 -5.32 -6.07 11.97
N VAL A 10 -5.86 -6.40 10.80
CA VAL A 10 -6.67 -5.46 10.01
C VAL A 10 -7.95 -5.12 10.75
N ILE A 11 -8.19 -3.83 10.98
CA ILE A 11 -9.43 -3.30 11.56
C ILE A 11 -10.40 -2.92 10.44
N ARG A 12 -9.92 -2.15 9.46
CA ARG A 12 -10.73 -1.58 8.38
C ARG A 12 -9.89 -1.29 7.14
N GLU A 13 -10.43 -1.57 5.96
CA GLU A 13 -9.90 -1.06 4.69
C GLU A 13 -10.23 0.43 4.54
N LEU A 14 -9.23 1.26 4.28
CA LEU A 14 -9.39 2.68 4.03
C LEU A 14 -9.62 2.99 2.55
N SER A 15 -8.85 2.35 1.67
CA SER A 15 -8.88 2.64 0.24
C SER A 15 -8.24 1.53 -0.59
N SER A 16 -8.78 1.31 -1.80
CA SER A 16 -8.11 0.59 -2.88
C SER A 16 -7.35 1.60 -3.76
N THR A 17 -6.07 1.35 -3.96
CA THR A 17 -5.15 2.16 -4.76
C THR A 17 -4.79 1.44 -6.06
N LEU A 18 -4.11 2.15 -6.97
CA LEU A 18 -3.67 1.61 -8.27
C LEU A 18 -2.92 0.27 -8.13
N TYR A 19 -2.02 0.16 -7.15
CA TYR A 19 -1.16 -1.00 -6.97
C TYR A 19 -1.55 -1.90 -5.79
N GLY A 20 -2.64 -1.61 -5.06
CA GLY A 20 -2.97 -2.40 -3.86
C GLY A 20 -3.96 -1.70 -2.94
N TRP A 21 -3.79 -1.83 -1.63
CA TRP A 21 -4.77 -1.38 -0.64
C TRP A 21 -4.13 -0.68 0.55
N VAL A 22 -4.92 0.13 1.24
CA VAL A 22 -4.54 0.82 2.48
C VAL A 22 -5.49 0.38 3.59
N PHE A 23 -4.93 -0.05 4.71
CA PHE A 23 -5.68 -0.55 5.88
C PHE A 23 -5.34 0.23 7.14
N VAL A 24 -6.31 0.38 8.04
CA VAL A 24 -6.04 0.63 9.46
C VAL A 24 -5.86 -0.72 10.14
N CYS A 25 -4.77 -0.86 10.88
CA CYS A 25 -4.43 -2.06 11.62
C CYS A 25 -4.11 -1.74 13.09
N GLU A 26 -4.37 -2.72 13.95
CA GLU A 26 -3.82 -2.77 15.30
C GLU A 26 -2.45 -3.47 15.24
N ASP A 27 -1.41 -2.83 15.77
CA ASP A 27 -0.12 -3.49 16.00
C ASP A 27 -0.19 -4.32 17.29
N THR A 28 -0.27 -5.64 17.15
CA THR A 28 -0.46 -6.57 18.28
C THR A 28 0.78 -6.76 19.15
N LEU A 29 1.96 -6.32 18.68
CA LEU A 29 3.21 -6.40 19.44
C LEU A 29 3.56 -5.08 20.14
N ALA A 30 2.97 -3.97 19.71
CA ALA A 30 3.02 -2.71 20.41
C ALA A 30 1.85 -2.63 21.40
N SER A 31 2.02 -1.90 22.51
CA SER A 31 1.02 -1.76 23.59
C SER A 31 -0.19 -0.89 23.21
N ILE A 32 -0.76 -1.10 22.00
CA ILE A 32 -1.82 -0.34 21.33
C ILE A 32 -1.27 0.89 20.59
N SER A 33 -0.92 0.66 19.34
CA SER A 33 -0.65 1.70 18.33
C SER A 33 -1.52 1.40 17.11
N SER A 34 -2.43 2.31 16.77
CA SER A 34 -3.15 2.24 15.50
C SER A 34 -2.19 2.65 14.39
N VAL A 35 -1.95 1.74 13.45
CA VAL A 35 -1.04 1.97 12.32
C VAL A 35 -1.79 1.90 11.00
N VAL A 36 -1.28 2.61 10.00
CA VAL A 36 -1.77 2.52 8.62
C VAL A 36 -0.80 1.68 7.81
N VAL A 37 -1.28 0.60 7.20
CA VAL A 37 -0.48 -0.31 6.36
C VAL A 37 -0.91 -0.13 4.91
N LYS A 38 0.05 0.22 4.03
CA LYS A 38 -0.13 0.21 2.57
C LYS A 38 0.41 -1.11 2.01
N GLN A 39 -0.49 -2.00 1.59
CA GLN A 39 -0.14 -3.26 0.96
C GLN A 39 -0.03 -3.06 -0.55
N VAL A 40 1.12 -3.42 -1.13
CA VAL A 40 1.37 -3.36 -2.58
C VAL A 40 1.26 -4.76 -3.16
N SER A 41 0.40 -4.93 -4.17
CA SER A 41 0.32 -6.14 -4.98
C SER A 41 1.35 -6.06 -6.10
N LEU A 42 2.35 -6.94 -6.02
CA LEU A 42 3.35 -7.08 -7.09
C LEU A 42 2.69 -7.48 -8.41
N GLU A 43 1.68 -8.35 -8.38
CA GLU A 43 0.93 -8.76 -9.57
C GLU A 43 0.23 -7.57 -10.25
N ARG A 44 -0.48 -6.72 -9.49
CA ARG A 44 -1.11 -5.51 -10.05
C ARG A 44 -0.05 -4.57 -10.62
N MET A 45 1.04 -4.38 -9.88
CA MET A 45 2.14 -3.50 -10.31
C MET A 45 2.79 -3.99 -11.61
N THR A 46 3.12 -5.28 -11.73
CA THR A 46 3.72 -5.83 -12.95
C THR A 46 2.74 -5.83 -14.11
N THR A 47 1.46 -6.15 -13.88
CA THR A 47 0.43 -6.11 -14.91
C THR A 47 0.26 -4.70 -15.49
N ILE A 48 0.15 -3.68 -14.62
CA ILE A 48 0.05 -2.28 -15.05
C ILE A 48 1.34 -1.84 -15.74
N SER A 49 2.49 -2.23 -15.21
CA SER A 49 3.80 -1.94 -15.82
C SER A 49 3.88 -2.49 -17.25
N LEU A 50 3.39 -3.71 -17.49
CA LEU A 50 3.35 -4.33 -18.82
C LEU A 50 2.32 -3.68 -19.76
N SER A 51 1.19 -3.19 -19.23
CA SER A 51 0.16 -2.55 -20.04
C SER A 51 0.45 -1.09 -20.40
N THR A 52 1.38 -0.44 -19.70
CA THR A 52 1.72 0.97 -19.91
C THR A 52 2.97 1.07 -20.79
N SER A 53 2.87 1.77 -21.93
CA SER A 53 4.02 1.96 -22.83
C SER A 53 5.13 2.73 -22.11
N SER A 54 6.39 2.38 -22.42
CA SER A 54 7.58 2.84 -21.68
C SER A 54 7.82 4.36 -21.69
N ASN A 55 7.06 5.14 -22.46
CA ASN A 55 7.27 6.58 -22.62
C ASN A 55 6.66 7.46 -21.51
N ASP A 56 5.73 6.93 -20.70
CA ASP A 56 5.08 7.71 -19.62
C ASP A 56 5.66 7.41 -18.23
N ARG A 57 6.75 6.65 -18.15
CA ARG A 57 7.41 6.30 -16.87
C ARG A 57 8.33 7.44 -16.41
N LEU A 58 7.76 8.58 -16.01
CA LEU A 58 8.50 9.49 -15.16
C LEU A 58 8.67 8.83 -13.77
N PRO A 59 9.88 8.76 -13.21
CA PRO A 59 10.05 8.34 -11.83
C PRO A 59 9.33 9.34 -10.92
N ASP A 60 8.53 8.84 -9.98
CA ASP A 60 7.90 9.65 -8.93
C ASP A 60 9.00 10.48 -8.26
N ASN A 61 8.88 11.81 -8.33
CA ASN A 61 9.82 12.73 -7.71
C ASN A 61 9.20 13.28 -6.44
N PRO A 62 9.57 12.75 -5.26
CA PRO A 62 8.96 13.12 -3.99
C PRO A 62 9.24 14.58 -3.58
N ILE A 63 10.17 15.27 -4.27
CA ILE A 63 10.42 16.70 -4.07
C ILE A 63 9.38 17.54 -4.81
N ILE A 64 8.88 17.08 -5.96
CA ILE A 64 7.93 17.81 -6.83
C ILE A 64 6.48 17.61 -6.35
N GLU A 65 6.13 16.43 -5.83
CA GLU A 65 4.75 16.09 -5.42
C GLU A 65 4.28 16.74 -4.10
N ARG A 66 5.08 17.63 -3.50
CA ARG A 66 4.76 18.34 -2.25
C ARG A 66 4.14 19.73 -2.45
N GLU A 67 3.89 20.15 -3.68
CA GLU A 67 3.18 21.41 -4.01
C GLU A 67 1.66 21.24 -4.10
#